data_AF-A0A5C6G276-F1
#
_entry.id   AF-A0A5C6G276-F1
#
_cell.length_a   1.000
_cell.length_b   1.000
_cell.length_c   1.000
_cell.angle_alpha   90.00
_cell.angle_beta   90.00
_cell.angle_gamma   90.00
#
_symmetry.space_group_name_H-M   'P 1'
#
loop_
_entity.id
_entity.type
_entity.pdbx_description
1 polymer ?
#
loop_
_entity_poly.entity_id
_entity_poly.type
_entity_poly.pdbx_seq_one_letter_code
_entity_poly.pdbx_strand_id
1 'polypeptide(L)'
;MRLISAVDYDLLALYCDAWQEFADCAKAVDSEGRYFTTDKGYIAVHPAKLARDKAIETIARLGDRLGIGINKRRGLKVVNPDEDEDAGDCAAQYAKKKPRRNASR
;
A
#
# COMPACT_ATOMS: atom_id res chain seq x y z
N MET A 1 23.36 -10.13 -0.53
CA MET A 1 22.32 -9.29 -1.19
C MET A 1 21.20 -9.09 -0.18
N ARG A 2 21.00 -7.88 0.35
CA ARG A 2 19.84 -7.60 1.22
C ARG A 2 18.65 -7.27 0.33
N LEU A 3 17.51 -7.91 0.59
CA LEU A 3 16.29 -7.79 -0.21
C LEU A 3 15.65 -6.39 -0.10
N ILE A 4 15.94 -5.68 1.01
CA ILE A 4 15.41 -4.36 1.35
C ILE A 4 16.62 -3.45 1.67
N SER A 5 16.64 -2.24 1.11
CA SER A 5 17.69 -1.26 1.37
C SER A 5 17.42 -0.49 2.66
N ALA A 6 18.45 0.15 3.22
CA ALA A 6 18.27 0.96 4.43
C ALA A 6 17.25 2.11 4.24
N VAL A 7 17.08 2.59 3.01
CA VAL A 7 16.15 3.67 2.66
C VAL A 7 14.68 3.19 2.68
N ASP A 8 14.46 1.89 2.51
CA ASP A 8 13.13 1.31 2.47
C ASP A 8 12.55 1.04 3.88
N TYR A 9 13.41 1.00 4.92
CA TYR A 9 12.96 0.69 6.28
C TYR A 9 12.02 1.77 6.85
N ASP A 10 12.40 3.04 6.72
CA ASP A 10 11.57 4.15 7.20
C ASP A 10 10.26 4.21 6.41
N LEU A 11 10.33 3.96 5.10
CA LEU A 11 9.15 3.92 4.24
C LEU A 11 8.19 2.79 4.62
N LEU A 12 8.72 1.62 4.94
CA LEU A 12 7.94 0.46 5.38
C LEU A 12 7.33 0.69 6.77
N ALA A 13 8.10 1.26 7.71
CA ALA A 13 7.60 1.61 9.04
C ALA A 13 6.41 2.58 8.95
N LEU A 14 6.57 3.68 8.21
CA LEU A 14 5.50 4.65 7.98
C LEU A 14 4.27 4.04 7.29
N TYR A 15 4.48 3.08 6.40
CA TYR A 15 3.38 2.35 5.75
C TYR A 15 2.61 1.51 6.77
N CYS A 16 3.31 0.78 7.64
CA CYS A 16 2.70 -0.02 8.70
C CYS A 16 1.97 0.86 9.73
N ASP A 17 2.56 1.99 10.12
CA ASP A 17 1.93 2.94 11.05
C ASP A 17 0.63 3.50 10.49
N ALA A 18 0.61 3.87 9.20
CA ALA A 18 -0.61 4.34 8.53
C ALA A 18 -1.70 3.25 8.48
N TRP A 19 -1.33 1.99 8.32
CA TRP A 19 -2.26 0.87 8.41
C TRP A 19 -2.83 0.67 9.81
N GLN A 20 -2.01 0.81 10.85
CA GLN A 20 -2.45 0.72 12.23
C GLN A 20 -3.43 1.85 12.55
N GLU A 21 -3.11 3.09 12.17
CA GLU A 21 -3.98 4.25 12.36
C GLU A 21 -5.32 4.08 11.63
N PHE A 22 -5.31 3.56 10.40
CA PHE A 22 -6.53 3.20 9.68
C PHE A 22 -7.38 2.18 10.45
N ALA A 23 -6.76 1.11 10.95
CA ALA A 23 -7.46 0.04 11.66
C ALA A 23 -8.10 0.55 12.97
N ASP A 24 -7.39 1.38 13.72
CA ASP A 24 -7.88 1.94 14.98
C ASP A 24 -9.00 2.95 14.73
N CYS A 25 -8.85 3.84 13.74
CA CYS A 25 -9.91 4.76 13.35
C CYS A 25 -11.14 4.04 12.78
N ALA A 26 -10.95 2.93 12.05
CA ALA A 26 -12.04 2.12 11.54
C ALA A 26 -12.87 1.52 12.68
N LYS A 27 -12.21 0.95 13.71
CA LYS A 27 -12.89 0.45 14.91
C LYS A 27 -13.71 1.53 15.60
N ALA A 28 -13.12 2.71 15.80
CA ALA A 28 -13.82 3.84 16.44
C ALA A 28 -15.04 4.31 15.63
N VAL A 29 -14.92 4.40 14.30
CA VAL A 29 -16.04 4.79 13.43
C VAL A 29 -17.14 3.73 13.42
N ASP A 30 -16.78 2.45 13.49
CA ASP A 30 -17.76 1.36 13.53
C ASP A 30 -18.50 1.32 14.88
N SER A 31 -17.86 1.70 15.99
CA SER A 31 -18.51 1.77 17.31
C SER A 31 -19.31 3.05 17.55
N GLU A 32 -18.81 4.21 17.12
CA GLU A 32 -19.35 5.53 17.47
C GLU A 32 -20.17 6.16 16.34
N GLY A 33 -20.05 5.63 15.13
CA GLY A 33 -20.65 6.19 13.93
C GLY A 33 -19.79 7.27 13.27
N ARG A 34 -20.25 7.72 12.10
CA ARG A 34 -19.49 8.66 11.24
C ARG A 34 -19.78 10.12 11.52
N TYR A 35 -20.88 10.40 12.21
CA TYR A 35 -21.38 11.73 12.46
C TYR A 35 -21.90 11.80 13.88
N PHE A 36 -21.74 12.96 14.50
CA PHE A 36 -22.28 13.24 15.82
C PHE A 36 -23.05 14.56 15.81
N THR A 37 -24.04 14.65 16.68
CA THR A 37 -24.83 15.88 16.85
C THR A 37 -24.22 16.69 17.98
N THR A 38 -23.96 17.96 17.72
CA THR A 38 -23.49 18.92 18.72
C THR A 38 -24.66 19.43 19.57
N ASP A 39 -24.37 19.95 20.76
CA ASP A 39 -25.39 20.55 21.66
C ASP A 39 -26.18 21.70 21.02
N LYS A 40 -25.63 22.30 19.95
CA LYS A 40 -26.25 23.38 19.17
C LYS A 40 -27.13 22.86 18.00
N GLY A 41 -27.30 21.55 17.87
CA GLY A 41 -28.11 20.91 16.83
C GLY A 41 -27.42 20.72 15.48
N TYR A 42 -26.13 21.06 15.34
CA TYR A 42 -25.39 20.81 14.10
C TYR A 42 -24.88 19.37 14.04
N ILE A 43 -24.97 18.76 12.86
CA ILE A 43 -24.35 17.47 12.55
C ILE A 43 -22.90 17.72 12.12
N ALA A 44 -21.95 17.20 12.89
CA ALA A 44 -20.53 17.27 12.61
C ALA A 44 -19.97 15.89 12.24
N VAL A 45 -18.84 15.89 11.52
CA VAL A 45 -18.14 14.66 11.12
C VAL A 45 -17.29 14.16 12.27
N HIS A 46 -17.33 12.85 12.54
CA HIS A 46 -16.50 12.24 13.56
C HIS A 46 -15.01 12.41 13.25
N PRO A 47 -14.17 12.85 14.21
CA PRO A 47 -12.74 13.06 13.97
C PRO A 47 -12.03 11.79 13.51
N ALA A 48 -12.40 10.62 14.06
CA ALA A 48 -11.84 9.34 13.63
C ALA A 48 -12.15 9.03 12.15
N LYS A 49 -13.29 9.50 11.62
CA LYS A 49 -13.58 9.37 10.19
C LYS A 49 -12.61 10.20 9.34
N LEU A 50 -12.30 11.42 9.77
CA LEU A 50 -11.35 12.28 9.06
C LEU A 50 -9.92 11.73 9.11
N ALA A 51 -9.52 11.20 10.27
CA ALA A 51 -8.21 10.55 10.43
C ALA A 51 -8.10 9.28 9.57
N ARG A 52 -9.15 8.44 9.58
CA ARG A 52 -9.24 7.25 8.72
C ARG A 52 -9.05 7.59 7.24
N ASP A 53 -9.73 8.61 6.73
CA ASP A 53 -9.62 9.00 5.32
C ASP A 53 -8.18 9.43 4.97
N LYS A 54 -7.53 10.20 5.86
CA LYS A 54 -6.12 10.59 5.69
C LYS A 54 -5.17 9.40 5.74
N ALA A 55 -5.43 8.41 6.59
CA ALA A 55 -4.67 7.18 6.65
C ALA A 55 -4.76 6.40 5.33
N ILE A 56 -5.95 6.29 4.73
CA ILE A 56 -6.15 5.66 3.40
C ILE A 56 -5.32 6.37 2.33
N GLU A 57 -5.35 7.69 2.28
CA GLU A 57 -4.55 8.47 1.32
C GLU A 57 -3.05 8.24 1.50
N THR A 58 -2.61 8.12 2.75
CA THR A 58 -1.20 7.87 3.10
C THR A 58 -0.78 6.46 2.70
N ILE A 59 -1.60 5.45 3.01
CA ILE A 59 -1.40 4.05 2.57
C ILE A 59 -1.28 3.99 1.05
N ALA A 60 -2.19 4.62 0.30
CA ALA A 60 -2.14 4.61 -1.16
C ALA A 60 -0.83 5.23 -1.68
N ARG A 61 -0.44 6.40 -1.16
CA ARG A 61 0.77 7.12 -1.56
C ARG A 61 2.06 6.34 -1.25
N LEU A 62 2.16 5.78 -0.05
CA LEU A 62 3.33 5.01 0.38
C LEU A 62 3.37 3.64 -0.32
N GLY A 63 2.23 2.99 -0.53
CA GLY A 63 2.12 1.74 -1.27
C GLY A 63 2.53 1.88 -2.74
N ASP A 64 2.25 3.00 -3.38
CA ASP A 64 2.75 3.30 -4.72
C ASP A 64 4.28 3.42 -4.76
N ARG A 65 4.90 3.97 -3.71
CA ARG A 65 6.37 4.06 -3.58
C ARG A 65 7.01 2.69 -3.31
N LEU A 66 6.35 1.84 -2.54
CA LEU A 66 6.76 0.45 -2.28
C LEU A 66 6.51 -0.49 -3.47
N GLY A 67 5.88 -0.02 -4.55
CA GLY A 67 5.62 -0.83 -5.74
C GLY A 67 4.46 -1.82 -5.61
N ILE A 68 3.64 -1.71 -4.55
CA ILE A 68 2.48 -2.58 -4.30
C ILE A 68 1.16 -2.02 -4.86
N GLY A 69 1.16 -0.77 -5.34
CA GLY A 69 -0.01 -0.18 -6.01
C GLY A 69 -0.45 -0.97 -7.24
N ILE A 70 -1.76 -0.94 -7.55
CA ILE A 70 -2.41 -1.71 -8.62
C ILE A 70 -1.66 -1.54 -9.96
N ASN A 71 -1.31 -0.30 -10.30
CA ASN A 71 -0.61 0.02 -11.55
C ASN A 71 0.83 -0.50 -11.59
N LYS A 72 1.48 -0.64 -10.42
CA LYS A 72 2.84 -1.18 -10.28
C LYS A 72 2.85 -2.71 -10.38
N ARG A 73 1.73 -3.35 -10.04
CA ARG A 73 1.53 -4.80 -10.10
C ARG A 73 1.11 -5.34 -11.47
N ARG A 74 0.81 -4.48 -12.46
CA ARG A 74 0.32 -4.88 -13.81
C ARG A 74 1.24 -5.84 -14.58
N GLY A 75 2.52 -5.96 -14.20
CA GLY A 75 3.49 -6.88 -14.82
C GLY A 75 3.87 -8.10 -13.97
N LEU A 76 3.32 -8.24 -12.76
CA LEU A 76 3.56 -9.43 -11.94
C LEU A 76 2.60 -10.55 -12.37
N LYS A 77 3.17 -11.68 -12.82
CA LYS A 77 2.41 -12.93 -12.87
C LYS A 77 2.27 -13.43 -11.43
N VAL A 78 1.04 -13.65 -10.99
CA VAL A 78 0.78 -14.44 -9.78
C VAL A 78 1.09 -15.88 -10.17
N VAL A 79 2.17 -16.42 -9.63
CA VAL A 79 2.48 -17.85 -9.71
C VAL A 79 1.69 -18.49 -8.57
N ASN A 80 0.73 -19.35 -8.88
CA ASN A 80 0.04 -20.13 -7.86
C ASN A 80 0.99 -21.23 -7.39
N PRO A 81 1.38 -21.27 -6.10
CA PRO A 81 2.33 -22.26 -5.60
C PRO A 81 1.80 -23.69 -5.67
N ASP A 82 0.49 -23.88 -5.84
CA ASP A 82 -0.14 -25.20 -5.94
C ASP A 82 -0.18 -25.77 -7.39
N GLU A 83 0.22 -24.99 -8.40
CA GLU A 83 0.13 -25.39 -9.81
C GLU A 83 1.50 -25.55 -10.50
N ASP A 84 2.60 -25.08 -9.91
CA ASP A 84 3.92 -25.05 -10.55
C ASP A 84 5.03 -25.64 -9.66
N GLU A 85 5.18 -26.97 -9.62
CA GLU A 85 6.34 -27.65 -9.00
C GLU A 85 7.69 -27.37 -9.71
N ASP A 86 7.68 -26.64 -10.84
CA ASP A 86 8.87 -26.28 -11.64
C ASP A 86 9.17 -24.76 -11.65
N ALA A 87 8.80 -24.02 -10.59
CA ALA A 87 9.14 -22.60 -10.45
C ALA A 87 10.62 -22.40 -10.08
N GLY A 88 11.51 -22.74 -11.02
CA GLY A 88 12.93 -22.43 -10.96
C GLY A 88 13.18 -20.93 -10.76
N ASP A 89 13.77 -20.62 -9.62
CA ASP A 89 14.53 -19.41 -9.27
C ASP A 89 13.98 -18.09 -9.87
N CYS A 90 12.95 -17.55 -9.22
CA CYS A 90 12.29 -16.29 -9.60
C CYS A 90 13.28 -15.11 -9.75
N ALA A 91 14.45 -15.16 -9.09
CA ALA A 91 15.53 -14.18 -9.22
C ALA A 91 16.15 -14.13 -10.63
N ALA A 92 16.20 -15.25 -11.37
CA ALA A 92 16.88 -15.32 -12.66
C ALA A 92 16.10 -14.63 -13.81
N GLN A 93 14.79 -14.44 -13.65
CA GLN A 93 13.94 -13.88 -14.69
C GLN A 93 14.09 -12.35 -14.82
N TYR A 94 14.39 -11.66 -13.71
CA TYR A 94 14.60 -10.21 -13.69
C TYR A 94 15.96 -9.77 -14.27
N ALA A 95 16.97 -10.65 -14.29
CA ALA A 95 18.30 -10.35 -14.82
C ALA A 95 18.37 -10.32 -16.37
N LYS A 96 17.36 -10.83 -17.09
CA LYS A 96 17.42 -11.00 -18.56
C LYS A 96 16.90 -9.83 -19.39
N LYS A 97 16.38 -8.75 -18.80
CA LYS A 97 15.95 -7.57 -19.58
C LYS A 97 17.15 -6.72 -20.01
N LYS A 98 17.74 -7.02 -21.17
CA LYS A 98 18.72 -6.13 -21.84
C LYS A 98 18.08 -4.76 -22.14
N PRO A 99 18.84 -3.65 -22.05
CA PRO A 99 18.31 -2.32 -22.34
C PRO A 99 17.94 -2.20 -23.83
N ARG A 100 16.76 -1.66 -24.13
CA ARG A 100 16.36 -1.32 -25.51
C ARG A 100 17.23 -0.16 -25.97
N ARG A 101 18.14 -0.40 -26.92
CA ARG A 101 18.85 0.67 -27.66
C ARG A 101 17.82 1.44 -28.49
N ASN A 102 17.66 2.73 -28.23
CA ASN A 102 16.91 3.62 -29.11
C ASN A 102 17.68 3.76 -30.44
N ALA A 103 17.05 3.37 -31.53
CA ALA A 103 17.56 3.64 -32.87
C ALA A 103 17.21 5.09 -33.23
N SER A 104 18.23 5.94 -33.29
CA SER A 104 18.15 7.27 -33.91
C SER A 104 17.89 7.11 -35.41
N ARG A 105 16.95 7.89 -35.94
CA ARG A 105 16.86 8.23 -37.35
C ARG A 105 16.49 9.70 -37.47
#